data_AF-A0A658ICR3-F1
#
_entry.id   AF-A0A658ICR3-F1
#
_cell.length_a   1.000
_cell.length_b   1.000
_cell.length_c   1.000
_cell.angle_alpha   90.00
_cell.angle_beta   90.00
_cell.angle_gamma   90.00
#
_symmetry.space_group_name_H-M   'P 1'
#
loop_
_entity.id
_entity.type
_entity.pdbx_description
1 polymer ?
#
loop_
_entity_poly.entity_id
_entity_poly.type
_entity_poly.pdbx_seq_one_letter_code
_entity_poly.pdbx_strand_id
1 'polypeptide(L)'
;LYTVLKSALINLNQDYYNDQTPEWGNWWNWELGISRSVNNTLVILYDDLPSTLIDKYNLATRHFVRDPRYLAEGSGAPYSTTKNAFTSTGGNRIDSAMVVFVRGLLANDPGEISAAVTSVPEVLNTVQSGDGFYKDGSFIQHKDLPYSGTYGQVLLNGLGLIKNSVAGTPWDFSVEDNRRIYDVIRQAFLPLLHEGKMPDAVNGRSISRKNGQDQDVGASVMNAIALFVNGAPPEEKRHIEQVLKAQLNSKTTEYYHTHLPENLTSWQVITRIQQDSHLPPAPRTAGGKLYADMDRLIYQGTNYLAVVAMHSNRTGSYECINNENLKGQRTSDGMTWLYLPNDDQYRDYWPVVDSRFLPGTTSAGEQGWCDEQYRVTQLGRANIAWAGGNTLNKWASASMHLKVPTYSLKAKKSWFMAPHEMIMLGSQISSSSPAVTTIANQKISGSAKVLVDGIVLQPGEERKATQSVVLNDKGNNIIWKPLAGSSAQVSVTQHQAYRADRGYS
;
A
#
# COMPACT_ATOMS: atom_id res chain seq x y z
N LEU A 1 -15.29 8.06 32.26
CA LEU A 1 -14.47 7.37 31.24
C LEU A 1 -13.44 6.43 31.87
N TYR A 2 -12.52 6.92 32.71
CA TYR A 2 -11.49 6.10 33.39
C TYR A 2 -12.05 4.82 34.04
N THR A 3 -13.11 4.91 34.86
CA THR A 3 -13.71 3.74 35.51
C THR A 3 -14.18 2.67 34.51
N VAL A 4 -14.74 3.09 33.37
CA VAL A 4 -15.19 2.17 32.32
C VAL A 4 -14.00 1.48 31.66
N LEU A 5 -12.94 2.24 31.34
CA LEU A 5 -11.71 1.69 30.75
C LEU A 5 -11.03 0.71 31.71
N LYS A 6 -10.90 1.06 32.99
CA LYS A 6 -10.35 0.18 34.02
C LYS A 6 -11.13 -1.11 34.15
N SER A 7 -12.46 -1.04 34.26
CA SER A 7 -13.30 -2.24 34.35
C SER A 7 -13.21 -3.10 33.09
N ALA A 8 -13.17 -2.48 31.91
CA ALA A 8 -13.00 -3.19 30.64
C ALA A 8 -11.64 -3.92 30.58
N LEU A 9 -10.56 -3.29 31.03
CA LEU A 9 -9.24 -3.91 31.12
C LEU A 9 -9.25 -5.10 32.11
N ILE A 10 -9.86 -4.95 33.28
CA ILE A 10 -9.97 -6.03 34.26
C ILE A 10 -10.69 -7.24 33.63
N ASN A 11 -11.87 -7.02 33.05
CA ASN A 11 -12.66 -8.10 32.44
C ASN A 11 -11.94 -8.72 31.24
N LEU A 12 -11.35 -7.89 30.36
CA LEU A 12 -10.59 -8.37 29.22
C LEU A 12 -9.45 -9.29 29.66
N ASN A 13 -8.66 -8.89 30.66
CA ASN A 13 -7.57 -9.73 31.15
C ASN A 13 -8.09 -11.02 31.82
N GLN A 14 -9.09 -10.91 32.68
CA GLN A 14 -9.61 -12.07 33.42
C GLN A 14 -10.19 -13.14 32.50
N ASP A 15 -10.97 -12.73 31.50
CA ASP A 15 -11.81 -13.67 30.74
C ASP A 15 -11.24 -14.03 29.36
N TYR A 16 -10.40 -13.16 28.76
CA TYR A 16 -10.04 -13.29 27.35
C TYR A 16 -8.55 -13.14 27.04
N TYR A 17 -7.82 -12.22 27.66
CA TYR A 17 -6.45 -11.88 27.28
C TYR A 17 -5.51 -11.96 28.49
N ASN A 18 -5.13 -13.19 28.84
CA ASN A 18 -4.19 -13.53 29.90
C ASN A 18 -3.16 -14.57 29.44
N ASP A 19 -2.26 -14.93 30.34
CA ASP A 19 -1.15 -15.85 30.15
C ASP A 19 -1.53 -17.33 30.13
N GLN A 20 -2.83 -17.65 30.16
CA GLN A 20 -3.34 -19.02 30.09
C GLN A 20 -4.28 -19.24 28.89
N THR A 21 -4.68 -18.17 28.19
CA THR A 21 -5.67 -18.26 27.12
C THR A 21 -5.04 -18.74 25.81
N PRO A 22 -5.63 -19.74 25.12
CA PRO A 22 -5.24 -20.08 23.76
C PRO A 22 -5.63 -18.98 22.77
N GLU A 23 -4.90 -18.86 21.66
CA GLU A 23 -5.35 -18.01 20.56
C GLU A 23 -6.58 -18.61 19.88
N TRP A 24 -7.52 -17.77 19.47
CA TRP A 24 -8.69 -18.21 18.70
C TRP A 24 -8.86 -17.40 17.41
N GLY A 25 -8.97 -18.11 16.29
CA GLY A 25 -9.07 -17.49 14.97
C GLY A 25 -7.72 -16.95 14.49
N ASN A 26 -7.70 -15.69 14.03
CA ASN A 26 -6.51 -15.09 13.43
C ASN A 26 -5.45 -14.71 14.50
N TRP A 27 -4.26 -15.30 14.41
CA TRP A 27 -3.10 -15.03 15.28
C TRP A 27 -2.80 -13.53 15.43
N TRP A 28 -2.97 -12.75 14.35
CA TRP A 28 -2.68 -11.32 14.33
C TRP A 28 -3.45 -10.54 15.41
N ASN A 29 -4.69 -10.94 15.70
CA ASN A 29 -5.49 -10.27 16.73
C ASN A 29 -4.85 -10.41 18.12
N TRP A 30 -4.29 -11.58 18.42
CA TRP A 30 -3.76 -11.93 19.74
C TRP A 30 -2.35 -11.42 19.94
N GLU A 31 -1.50 -11.60 18.93
CA GLU A 31 -0.09 -11.24 19.02
C GLU A 31 0.12 -9.73 18.81
N LEU A 32 -0.64 -9.09 17.92
CA LEU A 32 -0.39 -7.70 17.50
C LEU A 32 -1.56 -6.76 17.84
N GLY A 33 -2.78 -7.06 17.38
CA GLY A 33 -3.93 -6.15 17.46
C GLY A 33 -4.35 -5.78 18.89
N ILE A 34 -4.65 -6.80 19.70
CA ILE A 34 -5.04 -6.65 21.12
C ILE A 34 -3.85 -6.13 21.91
N SER A 35 -2.67 -6.74 21.76
CA SER A 35 -1.42 -6.31 22.42
C SER A 35 -1.18 -4.82 22.28
N ARG A 36 -1.24 -4.29 21.04
CA ARG A 36 -1.03 -2.87 20.75
C ARG A 36 -2.08 -1.99 21.43
N SER A 37 -3.36 -2.38 21.35
CA SER A 37 -4.46 -1.60 21.92
C SER A 37 -4.39 -1.54 23.44
N VAL A 38 -4.07 -2.68 24.08
CA VAL A 38 -3.88 -2.78 25.53
C VAL A 38 -2.65 -2.00 25.95
N ASN A 39 -1.48 -2.25 25.35
CA ASN A 39 -0.23 -1.57 25.71
C ASN A 39 -0.35 -0.04 25.65
N ASN A 40 -0.94 0.50 24.57
CA ASN A 40 -1.18 1.94 24.46
C ASN A 40 -2.10 2.46 25.57
N THR A 41 -3.16 1.71 25.91
CA THR A 41 -4.09 2.07 26.99
C THR A 41 -3.38 2.05 28.35
N LEU A 42 -2.53 1.05 28.60
CA LEU A 42 -1.76 0.94 29.84
C LEU A 42 -0.76 2.08 30.01
N VAL A 43 -0.08 2.49 28.93
CA VAL A 43 0.84 3.64 28.96
C VAL A 43 0.09 4.93 29.27
N ILE A 44 -1.06 5.17 28.64
CA ILE A 44 -1.86 6.39 28.85
C ILE A 44 -2.39 6.48 30.29
N LEU A 45 -2.76 5.34 30.88
CA LEU A 45 -3.37 5.27 32.22
C LEU A 45 -2.38 4.79 33.30
N TYR A 46 -1.08 4.80 33.04
CA TYR A 46 -0.08 4.12 33.87
C TYR A 46 -0.16 4.49 35.34
N ASP A 47 -0.20 5.80 35.65
CA ASP A 47 -0.24 6.31 37.03
C ASP A 47 -1.56 6.02 37.75
N ASP A 48 -2.63 5.79 37.00
CA ASP A 48 -3.97 5.56 37.56
C ASP A 48 -4.31 4.07 37.72
N LEU A 49 -3.59 3.16 37.03
CA LEU A 49 -3.89 1.74 37.06
C LEU A 49 -3.18 1.02 38.23
N PRO A 50 -3.81 0.00 38.83
CA PRO A 50 -3.10 -0.86 39.77
C PRO A 50 -1.91 -1.55 39.08
N SER A 51 -0.73 -1.48 39.68
CA SER A 51 0.48 -2.15 39.17
C SER A 51 0.25 -3.64 38.91
N THR A 52 -0.53 -4.31 39.77
CA THR A 52 -0.89 -5.73 39.61
C THR A 52 -1.68 -6.03 38.33
N LEU A 53 -2.41 -5.06 37.79
CA LEU A 53 -3.10 -5.22 36.50
C LEU A 53 -2.12 -5.06 35.34
N ILE A 54 -1.17 -4.11 35.45
CA ILE A 54 -0.10 -3.91 34.46
C ILE A 54 0.76 -5.17 34.37
N ASP A 55 1.14 -5.75 35.51
CA ASP A 55 1.93 -6.99 35.57
C ASP A 55 1.22 -8.17 34.89
N LYS A 56 -0.09 -8.32 35.10
CA LYS A 56 -0.90 -9.35 34.42
C LYS A 56 -0.91 -9.19 32.90
N TYR A 57 -0.94 -7.96 32.40
CA TYR A 57 -0.84 -7.73 30.97
C TYR A 57 0.57 -7.90 30.42
N ASN A 58 1.61 -7.59 31.19
CA ASN A 58 2.98 -7.94 30.83
C ASN A 58 3.15 -9.46 30.71
N LEU A 59 2.53 -10.25 31.60
CA LEU A 59 2.49 -11.72 31.48
C LEU A 59 1.69 -12.17 30.25
N ALA A 60 0.50 -11.62 30.02
CA ALA A 60 -0.34 -11.95 28.86
C ALA A 60 0.39 -11.69 27.53
N THR A 61 0.98 -10.51 27.38
CA THR A 61 1.71 -10.16 26.16
C THR A 61 2.98 -11.00 25.97
N ARG A 62 3.67 -11.42 27.05
CA ARG A 62 4.79 -12.41 26.96
C ARG A 62 4.32 -13.79 26.54
N HIS A 63 3.11 -14.19 26.97
CA HIS A 63 2.54 -15.47 26.59
C HIS A 63 2.26 -15.55 25.09
N PHE A 64 1.82 -14.45 24.46
CA PHE A 64 1.56 -14.39 23.01
C PHE A 64 2.82 -14.02 22.19
N VAL A 65 3.58 -13.00 22.62
CA VAL A 65 4.76 -12.50 21.89
C VAL A 65 5.98 -12.49 22.80
N ARG A 66 6.85 -13.49 22.71
CA ARG A 66 8.03 -13.59 23.58
C ARG A 66 9.17 -12.70 23.10
N ASP A 67 9.59 -12.91 21.86
CA ASP A 67 10.67 -12.21 21.19
C ASP A 67 10.10 -11.45 19.99
N PRO A 68 10.53 -10.20 19.74
CA PRO A 68 10.03 -9.42 18.61
C PRO A 68 10.31 -10.06 17.23
N ARG A 69 11.28 -10.97 17.15
CA ARG A 69 11.73 -11.63 15.93
C ARG A 69 10.87 -12.80 15.48
N TYR A 70 10.02 -13.31 16.35
CA TYR A 70 9.20 -14.49 16.09
C TYR A 70 7.74 -14.21 16.39
N LEU A 71 6.88 -14.82 15.60
CA LEU A 71 5.42 -14.83 15.77
C LEU A 71 4.95 -16.27 15.75
N ALA A 72 3.78 -16.54 16.31
CA ALA A 72 3.25 -17.88 16.54
C ALA A 72 4.18 -18.80 17.37
N GLU A 73 5.02 -18.21 18.23
CA GLU A 73 5.89 -18.93 19.19
C GLU A 73 5.23 -19.07 20.57
N GLY A 74 4.30 -18.16 20.88
CA GLY A 74 3.59 -18.12 22.15
C GLY A 74 2.84 -19.40 22.47
N SER A 75 2.57 -19.64 23.76
CA SER A 75 1.89 -20.89 24.16
C SER A 75 0.44 -20.95 23.67
N GLY A 76 -0.14 -19.80 23.28
CA GLY A 76 -1.45 -19.71 22.66
C GLY A 76 -1.48 -20.07 21.16
N ALA A 77 -0.34 -20.02 20.47
CA ALA A 77 -0.27 -20.13 19.01
C ALA A 77 -0.79 -21.44 18.40
N PRO A 78 -0.62 -22.64 19.01
CA PRO A 78 -1.08 -23.90 18.41
C PRO A 78 -2.58 -23.97 18.08
N TYR A 79 -3.38 -23.05 18.62
CA TYR A 79 -4.84 -22.99 18.48
C TYR A 79 -5.32 -22.00 17.40
N SER A 80 -4.44 -21.14 16.87
CA SER A 80 -4.81 -20.14 15.87
C SER A 80 -4.69 -20.64 14.43
N THR A 81 -4.91 -19.73 13.49
CA THR A 81 -4.67 -19.94 12.06
C THR A 81 -3.20 -20.20 11.71
N THR A 82 -2.25 -19.86 12.59
CA THR A 82 -0.81 -20.12 12.39
C THR A 82 -0.24 -20.85 13.59
N LYS A 83 -0.05 -22.17 13.44
CA LYS A 83 0.28 -23.07 14.56
C LYS A 83 1.77 -23.19 14.88
N ASN A 84 2.62 -22.76 13.95
CA ASN A 84 4.06 -22.95 14.04
C ASN A 84 4.72 -21.58 14.02
N ALA A 85 5.72 -21.43 14.88
CA ALA A 85 6.52 -20.22 14.93
C ALA A 85 7.16 -19.91 13.58
N PHE A 86 7.23 -18.63 13.25
CA PHE A 86 7.92 -18.14 12.07
C PHE A 86 8.65 -16.84 12.37
N THR A 87 9.72 -16.57 11.62
CA THR A 87 10.44 -15.29 11.72
C THR A 87 9.58 -14.17 11.17
N SER A 88 9.32 -13.15 11.99
CA SER A 88 8.61 -11.95 11.58
C SER A 88 9.51 -11.09 10.68
N THR A 89 8.91 -10.49 9.66
CA THR A 89 9.56 -9.64 8.67
C THR A 89 8.72 -8.40 8.40
N GLY A 90 9.31 -7.40 7.75
CA GLY A 90 8.57 -6.25 7.23
C GLY A 90 7.69 -5.56 8.28
N GLY A 91 6.43 -5.26 7.92
CA GLY A 91 5.48 -4.61 8.84
C GLY A 91 5.18 -5.44 10.09
N ASN A 92 5.11 -6.77 9.97
CA ASN A 92 4.82 -7.66 11.10
C ASN A 92 5.95 -7.66 12.15
N ARG A 93 7.22 -7.55 11.71
CA ARG A 93 8.36 -7.38 12.64
C ARG A 93 8.22 -6.10 13.44
N ILE A 94 7.83 -5.00 12.79
CA ILE A 94 7.69 -3.71 13.46
C ILE A 94 6.55 -3.72 14.48
N ASP A 95 5.39 -4.28 14.12
CA ASP A 95 4.28 -4.42 15.06
C ASP A 95 4.68 -5.30 16.27
N SER A 96 5.37 -6.43 16.04
CA SER A 96 5.87 -7.29 17.13
C SER A 96 6.90 -6.56 18.01
N ALA A 97 7.84 -5.84 17.39
CA ALA A 97 8.80 -5.01 18.11
C ALA A 97 8.14 -3.92 18.94
N MET A 98 7.08 -3.27 18.45
CA MET A 98 6.32 -2.29 19.21
C MET A 98 5.63 -2.91 20.44
N VAL A 99 5.10 -4.12 20.31
CA VAL A 99 4.52 -4.85 21.45
C VAL A 99 5.56 -5.10 22.53
N VAL A 100 6.72 -5.65 22.17
CA VAL A 100 7.81 -5.94 23.12
C VAL A 100 8.44 -4.65 23.66
N PHE A 101 8.59 -3.62 22.85
CA PHE A 101 9.14 -2.33 23.27
C PHE A 101 8.29 -1.68 24.35
N VAL A 102 6.99 -1.52 24.12
CA VAL A 102 6.08 -0.89 25.09
C VAL A 102 5.95 -1.74 26.35
N ARG A 103 5.93 -3.08 26.22
CA ARG A 103 5.96 -3.98 27.36
C ARG A 103 7.23 -3.81 28.19
N GLY A 104 8.40 -3.73 27.54
CA GLY A 104 9.67 -3.50 28.20
C GLY A 104 9.68 -2.18 28.98
N LEU A 105 9.08 -1.12 28.43
CA LEU A 105 8.91 0.15 29.15
C LEU A 105 8.00 -0.01 30.38
N LEU A 106 6.84 -0.66 30.23
CA LEU A 106 5.88 -0.89 31.32
C LEU A 106 6.44 -1.78 32.44
N ALA A 107 7.27 -2.76 32.07
CA ALA A 107 7.90 -3.69 32.99
C ALA A 107 9.24 -3.20 33.56
N ASN A 108 9.73 -2.03 33.09
CA ASN A 108 11.08 -1.54 33.35
C ASN A 108 12.17 -2.59 33.05
N ASP A 109 12.04 -3.27 31.90
CA ASP A 109 12.91 -4.36 31.46
C ASP A 109 13.85 -3.88 30.33
N PRO A 110 15.13 -3.55 30.65
CA PRO A 110 16.08 -3.10 29.65
C PRO A 110 16.43 -4.18 28.61
N GLY A 111 16.24 -5.46 28.92
CA GLY A 111 16.46 -6.56 28.00
C GLY A 111 15.42 -6.56 26.87
N GLU A 112 14.13 -6.42 27.22
CA GLU A 112 13.04 -6.34 26.25
C GLU A 112 13.13 -5.06 25.40
N ILE A 113 13.49 -3.92 26.00
CA ILE A 113 13.76 -2.67 25.27
C ILE A 113 14.87 -2.89 24.24
N SER A 114 16.00 -3.49 24.66
CA SER A 114 17.12 -3.78 23.77
C SER A 114 16.75 -4.76 22.65
N ALA A 115 15.99 -5.81 22.97
CA ALA A 115 15.55 -6.81 22.01
C ALA A 115 14.68 -6.18 20.92
N ALA A 116 13.71 -5.33 21.31
CA ALA A 116 12.84 -4.64 20.38
C ALA A 116 13.61 -3.67 19.49
N VAL A 117 14.41 -2.78 20.08
CA VAL A 117 15.18 -1.76 19.35
C VAL A 117 16.15 -2.40 18.35
N THR A 118 16.86 -3.45 18.73
CA THR A 118 17.83 -4.12 17.83
C THR A 118 17.17 -4.95 16.73
N SER A 119 15.93 -5.42 16.93
CA SER A 119 15.22 -6.25 15.95
C SER A 119 14.68 -5.48 14.75
N VAL A 120 14.57 -4.15 14.87
CA VAL A 120 13.90 -3.27 13.91
C VAL A 120 14.83 -2.83 12.78
N PRO A 121 16.09 -2.43 13.01
CA PRO A 121 17.02 -2.15 11.91
C PRO A 121 17.24 -3.33 10.95
N GLU A 122 17.07 -4.57 11.41
CA GLU A 122 17.22 -5.78 10.59
C GLU A 122 16.29 -5.78 9.36
N VAL A 123 15.10 -5.18 9.45
CA VAL A 123 14.14 -5.13 8.32
C VAL A 123 14.44 -4.06 7.30
N LEU A 124 15.43 -3.20 7.55
CA LEU A 124 15.95 -2.24 6.59
C LEU A 124 16.99 -2.85 5.65
N ASN A 125 17.48 -4.05 5.96
CA ASN A 125 18.47 -4.74 5.14
C ASN A 125 17.90 -5.04 3.75
N THR A 126 18.75 -4.84 2.73
CA THR A 126 18.39 -5.22 1.37
C THR A 126 18.34 -6.73 1.23
N VAL A 127 17.22 -7.24 0.74
CA VAL A 127 17.03 -8.66 0.41
C VAL A 127 17.16 -8.90 -1.09
N GLN A 128 17.37 -10.16 -1.47
CA GLN A 128 17.39 -10.62 -2.87
C GLN A 128 16.17 -11.49 -3.22
N SER A 129 15.41 -11.91 -2.22
CA SER A 129 14.22 -12.75 -2.35
C SER A 129 13.37 -12.67 -1.08
N GLY A 130 12.06 -12.78 -1.22
CA GLY A 130 11.14 -12.81 -0.07
C GLY A 130 10.79 -11.41 0.45
N ASP A 131 10.37 -11.35 1.71
CA ASP A 131 9.91 -10.12 2.34
C ASP A 131 11.06 -9.15 2.62
N GLY A 132 10.85 -7.87 2.34
CA GLY A 132 11.79 -6.81 2.68
C GLY A 132 11.99 -5.78 1.57
N PHE A 133 12.99 -4.91 1.79
CA PHE A 133 13.41 -3.90 0.82
C PHE A 133 14.41 -4.48 -0.17
N TYR A 134 14.27 -4.12 -1.44
CA TYR A 134 15.17 -4.50 -2.52
C TYR A 134 16.00 -3.29 -2.96
N LYS A 135 17.05 -3.55 -3.74
CA LYS A 135 18.06 -2.56 -4.10
C LYS A 135 17.50 -1.39 -4.93
N ASP A 136 16.44 -1.61 -5.70
CA ASP A 136 15.77 -0.58 -6.51
C ASP A 136 14.75 0.26 -5.71
N GLY A 137 14.54 -0.08 -4.43
CA GLY A 137 13.54 0.50 -3.54
C GLY A 137 12.22 -0.28 -3.52
N SER A 138 12.12 -1.42 -4.21
CA SER A 138 10.95 -2.28 -4.11
C SER A 138 10.75 -2.76 -2.68
N PHE A 139 9.50 -2.90 -2.27
CA PHE A 139 9.15 -3.52 -0.99
C PHE A 139 8.14 -4.64 -1.22
N ILE A 140 8.53 -5.83 -0.78
CA ILE A 140 7.75 -7.05 -0.86
C ILE A 140 7.32 -7.48 0.54
N GLN A 141 6.09 -7.93 0.66
CA GLN A 141 5.60 -8.64 1.84
C GLN A 141 4.76 -9.84 1.38
N HIS A 142 4.56 -10.81 2.27
CA HIS A 142 3.79 -12.02 1.99
C HIS A 142 4.41 -12.79 0.83
N LYS A 143 5.72 -12.96 0.95
CA LYS A 143 6.67 -13.67 0.09
C LYS A 143 7.01 -12.95 -1.20
N ASP A 144 6.03 -12.34 -1.86
CA ASP A 144 6.17 -11.93 -3.26
C ASP A 144 5.19 -10.86 -3.74
N LEU A 145 4.48 -10.19 -2.83
CA LEU A 145 3.48 -9.19 -3.19
C LEU A 145 4.01 -7.77 -2.98
N PRO A 146 3.86 -6.87 -3.97
CA PRO A 146 4.19 -5.45 -3.83
C PRO A 146 3.33 -4.79 -2.76
N TYR A 147 3.96 -4.27 -1.71
CA TYR A 147 3.25 -3.87 -0.49
C TYR A 147 3.75 -2.57 0.15
N SER A 148 4.49 -1.75 -0.60
CA SER A 148 5.08 -0.50 -0.11
C SER A 148 4.08 0.40 0.62
N GLY A 149 2.86 0.51 0.09
CA GLY A 149 1.88 1.44 0.62
C GLY A 149 1.24 1.00 1.95
N THR A 150 1.26 -0.29 2.31
CA THR A 150 0.60 -0.75 3.55
C THR A 150 1.56 -1.44 4.50
N TYR A 151 2.05 -2.64 4.23
CA TYR A 151 3.05 -3.25 5.13
C TYR A 151 4.35 -2.43 5.19
N GLY A 152 4.76 -1.81 4.08
CA GLY A 152 5.88 -0.87 4.07
C GLY A 152 5.59 0.40 4.90
N GLN A 153 4.36 0.92 4.82
CA GLN A 153 3.93 2.05 5.64
C GLN A 153 3.90 1.71 7.14
N VAL A 154 3.36 0.55 7.52
CA VAL A 154 3.35 0.06 8.91
C VAL A 154 4.77 -0.04 9.43
N LEU A 155 5.67 -0.59 8.61
CA LEU A 155 7.09 -0.68 8.95
C LEU A 155 7.68 0.70 9.21
N LEU A 156 7.53 1.62 8.26
CA LEU A 156 8.13 2.96 8.34
C LEU A 156 7.59 3.74 9.54
N ASN A 157 6.29 3.63 9.82
CA ASN A 157 5.66 4.30 10.94
C ASN A 157 6.19 3.80 12.29
N GLY A 158 6.15 2.49 12.56
CA GLY A 158 6.61 1.97 13.84
C GLY A 158 8.11 2.13 14.06
N LEU A 159 8.92 2.04 13.00
CA LEU A 159 10.33 2.41 13.02
C LEU A 159 10.53 3.86 13.48
N GLY A 160 9.73 4.79 12.95
CA GLY A 160 9.77 6.20 13.34
C GLY A 160 9.37 6.40 14.80
N LEU A 161 8.34 5.70 15.28
CA LEU A 161 7.89 5.78 16.68
C LEU A 161 8.96 5.28 17.65
N ILE A 162 9.55 4.10 17.40
CA ILE A 162 10.62 3.55 18.25
C ILE A 162 11.82 4.48 18.23
N LYS A 163 12.30 4.85 17.04
CA LYS A 163 13.46 5.73 16.89
C LYS A 163 13.30 7.05 17.67
N ASN A 164 12.15 7.72 17.53
CA ASN A 164 11.92 8.98 18.24
C ASN A 164 11.85 8.79 19.76
N SER A 165 11.39 7.63 20.22
CA SER A 165 11.29 7.32 21.66
C SER A 165 12.65 7.06 22.31
N VAL A 166 13.62 6.52 21.57
CA VAL A 166 14.96 6.16 22.09
C VAL A 166 16.06 7.16 21.73
N ALA A 167 15.72 8.23 21.01
CA ALA A 167 16.68 9.25 20.57
C ALA A 167 17.44 9.85 21.77
N GLY A 168 18.77 9.88 21.70
CA GLY A 168 19.65 10.37 22.76
C GLY A 168 19.80 9.46 23.99
N THR A 169 19.20 8.27 23.98
CA THR A 169 19.36 7.26 25.04
C THR A 169 20.47 6.25 24.68
N PRO A 170 20.88 5.36 25.62
CA PRO A 170 21.79 4.25 25.30
C PRO A 170 21.27 3.27 24.23
N TRP A 171 19.97 3.31 23.92
CA TRP A 171 19.33 2.52 22.86
C TRP A 171 19.15 3.28 21.54
N ASP A 172 19.76 4.46 21.38
CA ASP A 172 19.66 5.19 20.12
C ASP A 172 20.25 4.39 18.94
N PHE A 173 19.71 4.67 17.76
CA PHE A 173 20.04 3.96 16.53
C PHE A 173 21.45 4.34 16.07
N SER A 174 22.17 3.36 15.53
CA SER A 174 23.52 3.59 15.00
C SER A 174 23.51 4.59 13.84
N VAL A 175 24.66 5.20 13.54
CA VAL A 175 24.83 6.08 12.38
C VAL A 175 24.51 5.34 11.08
N GLU A 176 24.86 4.06 10.99
CA GLU A 176 24.59 3.25 9.80
C GLU A 176 23.09 2.99 9.62
N ASP A 177 22.38 2.66 10.70
CA ASP A 177 20.94 2.44 10.64
C ASP A 177 20.21 3.72 10.26
N ASN A 178 20.61 4.86 10.84
CA ASN A 178 20.07 6.17 10.45
C ASN A 178 20.28 6.45 8.96
N ARG A 179 21.45 6.13 8.39
CA ARG A 179 21.68 6.26 6.93
C ARG A 179 20.74 5.37 6.12
N ARG A 180 20.58 4.11 6.52
CA ARG A 180 19.67 3.15 5.84
C ARG A 180 18.22 3.62 5.87
N ILE A 181 17.76 4.24 6.96
CA ILE A 181 16.40 4.81 7.06
C ILE A 181 16.16 5.85 5.97
N TYR A 182 17.06 6.83 5.82
CA TYR A 182 16.89 7.88 4.81
C TYR A 182 17.04 7.33 3.39
N ASP A 183 17.93 6.35 3.16
CA ASP A 183 18.01 5.63 1.88
C ASP A 183 16.69 4.95 1.52
N VAL A 184 16.05 4.27 2.49
CA VAL A 184 14.74 3.63 2.31
C VAL A 184 13.65 4.66 2.05
N ILE A 185 13.57 5.76 2.80
CA ILE A 185 12.59 6.83 2.55
C ILE A 185 12.71 7.34 1.12
N ARG A 186 13.92 7.72 0.72
CA ARG A 186 14.23 8.31 -0.60
C ARG A 186 13.97 7.35 -1.75
N GLN A 187 14.31 6.07 -1.59
CA GLN A 187 14.19 5.10 -2.68
C GLN A 187 12.82 4.41 -2.70
N ALA A 188 12.30 3.95 -1.57
CA ALA A 188 11.10 3.15 -1.54
C ALA A 188 9.82 3.98 -1.53
N PHE A 189 9.79 5.13 -0.85
CA PHE A 189 8.54 5.83 -0.56
C PHE A 189 8.33 7.13 -1.34
N LEU A 190 9.31 8.04 -1.34
CA LEU A 190 9.14 9.36 -1.97
C LEU A 190 8.69 9.30 -3.45
N PRO A 191 9.23 8.42 -4.31
CA PRO A 191 8.83 8.38 -5.72
C PRO A 191 7.42 7.82 -5.97
N LEU A 192 6.81 7.19 -4.95
CA LEU A 192 5.45 6.66 -5.04
C LEU A 192 4.39 7.70 -4.64
N LEU A 193 4.77 8.83 -4.03
CA LEU A 193 3.81 9.85 -3.61
C LEU A 193 3.38 10.74 -4.77
N HIS A 194 2.06 10.90 -4.92
CA HIS A 194 1.48 11.79 -5.92
C HIS A 194 0.27 12.56 -5.35
N GLU A 195 0.43 13.86 -5.16
CA GLU A 195 -0.59 14.73 -4.57
C GLU A 195 -1.11 14.20 -3.23
N GLY A 196 -0.22 13.65 -2.41
CA GLY A 196 -0.56 13.09 -1.10
C GLY A 196 -1.29 11.75 -1.17
N LYS A 197 -1.30 11.11 -2.33
CA LYS A 197 -1.82 9.75 -2.54
C LYS A 197 -0.68 8.75 -2.71
N MET A 198 -0.98 7.50 -2.40
CA MET A 198 -0.15 6.35 -2.69
C MET A 198 -0.85 5.46 -3.73
N PRO A 199 -0.25 5.13 -4.88
CA PRO A 199 -0.90 4.33 -5.88
C PRO A 199 -1.39 2.97 -5.36
N ASP A 200 -2.64 2.62 -5.64
CA ASP A 200 -3.24 1.35 -5.16
C ASP A 200 -2.52 0.11 -5.69
N ALA A 201 -1.73 0.26 -6.75
CA ALA A 201 -0.82 -0.75 -7.29
C ALA A 201 0.16 -1.34 -6.26
N VAL A 202 0.41 -0.66 -5.13
CA VAL A 202 1.33 -1.08 -4.07
C VAL A 202 0.65 -1.25 -2.70
N ASN A 203 -0.69 -1.31 -2.67
CA ASN A 203 -1.49 -1.40 -1.44
C ASN A 203 -1.98 -2.84 -1.15
N GLY A 204 -1.73 -3.78 -2.07
CA GLY A 204 -2.15 -5.18 -1.99
C GLY A 204 -3.65 -5.33 -1.73
N ARG A 205 -4.06 -6.21 -0.81
CA ARG A 205 -5.48 -6.46 -0.54
C ARG A 205 -6.20 -5.28 0.12
N SER A 206 -5.45 -4.31 0.67
CA SER A 206 -6.04 -3.19 1.41
C SER A 206 -6.91 -2.28 0.56
N ILE A 207 -6.78 -2.35 -0.78
CA ILE A 207 -7.64 -1.66 -1.73
C ILE A 207 -9.14 -1.95 -1.55
N SER A 208 -9.49 -3.10 -0.94
CA SER A 208 -10.90 -3.42 -0.62
C SER A 208 -11.40 -2.72 0.64
N ARG A 209 -10.52 -2.16 1.46
CA ARG A 209 -10.86 -1.45 2.71
C ARG A 209 -11.34 -0.03 2.39
N LYS A 210 -12.09 0.55 3.31
CA LYS A 210 -12.50 1.96 3.21
C LYS A 210 -11.30 2.90 3.27
N ASN A 211 -10.43 2.71 4.27
CA ASN A 211 -9.27 3.56 4.52
C ASN A 211 -7.96 2.97 3.96
N GLY A 212 -8.06 2.02 3.03
CA GLY A 212 -6.90 1.34 2.43
C GLY A 212 -6.68 1.69 0.95
N GLN A 213 -7.32 2.79 0.52
CA GLN A 213 -7.25 3.31 -0.85
C GLN A 213 -6.31 4.51 -0.91
N ASP A 214 -5.96 4.86 -2.14
CA ASP A 214 -4.91 5.81 -2.50
C ASP A 214 -4.70 7.03 -1.58
N GLN A 215 -5.74 7.81 -1.32
CA GLN A 215 -5.67 9.05 -0.53
C GLN A 215 -5.37 8.80 0.95
N ASP A 216 -6.06 7.85 1.56
CA ASP A 216 -5.87 7.53 2.98
C ASP A 216 -4.48 6.93 3.20
N VAL A 217 -4.08 6.01 2.34
CA VAL A 217 -2.76 5.38 2.41
C VAL A 217 -1.64 6.40 2.17
N GLY A 218 -1.80 7.31 1.21
CA GLY A 218 -0.85 8.38 0.95
C GLY A 218 -0.65 9.29 2.15
N ALA A 219 -1.73 9.67 2.85
CA ALA A 219 -1.65 10.46 4.07
C ALA A 219 -0.94 9.70 5.20
N SER A 220 -1.26 8.42 5.43
CA SER A 220 -0.57 7.60 6.44
C SER A 220 0.91 7.39 6.13
N VAL A 221 1.31 7.33 4.86
CA VAL A 221 2.73 7.28 4.45
C VAL A 221 3.42 8.63 4.69
N MET A 222 2.78 9.74 4.34
CA MET A 222 3.32 11.08 4.63
C MET A 222 3.51 11.29 6.14
N ASN A 223 2.56 10.82 6.96
CA ASN A 223 2.67 10.86 8.41
C ASN A 223 3.84 10.04 8.94
N ALA A 224 4.07 8.84 8.39
CA ALA A 224 5.20 7.99 8.73
C ALA A 224 6.54 8.65 8.38
N ILE A 225 6.65 9.28 7.20
CA ILE A 225 7.85 10.02 6.77
C ILE A 225 8.10 11.23 7.68
N ALA A 226 7.04 11.95 8.07
CA ALA A 226 7.13 13.15 8.90
C ALA A 226 7.81 12.90 10.26
N LEU A 227 7.73 11.67 10.80
CA LEU A 227 8.42 11.27 12.04
C LEU A 227 9.94 11.39 11.95
N PHE A 228 10.53 11.37 10.76
CA PHE A 228 11.98 11.41 10.57
C PHE A 228 12.52 12.82 10.26
N VAL A 229 11.65 13.76 9.87
CA VAL A 229 12.06 15.08 9.36
C VAL A 229 12.88 15.88 10.37
N ASN A 230 12.47 15.89 11.63
CA ASN A 230 13.17 16.70 12.65
C ASN A 230 14.56 16.15 13.00
N GLY A 231 14.79 14.84 12.84
CA GLY A 231 16.07 14.18 13.08
C GLY A 231 16.92 13.97 11.82
N ALA A 232 16.50 14.50 10.67
CA ALA A 232 17.18 14.31 9.40
C ALA A 232 18.43 15.19 9.25
N PRO A 233 19.50 14.69 8.60
CA PRO A 233 20.63 15.52 8.16
C PRO A 233 20.14 16.71 7.32
N PRO A 234 20.81 17.87 7.33
CA PRO A 234 20.29 19.10 6.73
C PRO A 234 19.84 18.97 5.26
N GLU A 235 20.60 18.25 4.43
CA GLU A 235 20.28 18.03 3.03
C GLU A 235 19.06 17.11 2.85
N GLU A 236 19.05 15.96 3.53
CA GLU A 236 17.92 15.02 3.53
C GLU A 236 16.64 15.68 4.07
N LYS A 237 16.76 16.44 5.16
CA LYS A 237 15.67 17.20 5.75
C LYS A 237 15.04 18.12 4.72
N ARG A 238 15.86 18.95 4.07
CA ARG A 238 15.39 19.90 3.06
C ARG A 238 14.71 19.16 1.90
N HIS A 239 15.31 18.09 1.41
CA HIS A 239 14.74 17.31 0.30
C HIS A 239 13.36 16.72 0.67
N ILE A 240 13.25 16.05 1.83
CA ILE A 240 12.01 15.46 2.31
C ILE A 240 10.94 16.54 2.52
N GLU A 241 11.28 17.67 3.15
CA GLU A 241 10.36 18.79 3.36
C GLU A 241 9.83 19.33 2.03
N GLN A 242 10.68 19.50 1.01
CA GLN A 242 10.26 19.92 -0.32
C GLN A 242 9.34 18.91 -1.01
N VAL A 243 9.63 17.60 -0.89
CA VAL A 243 8.77 16.56 -1.47
C VAL A 243 7.41 16.52 -0.79
N LEU A 244 7.37 16.55 0.55
CA LEU A 244 6.11 16.62 1.31
C LEU A 244 5.32 17.89 0.99
N LYS A 245 5.99 19.05 0.86
CA LYS A 245 5.37 20.30 0.41
C LYS A 245 4.70 20.15 -0.96
N ALA A 246 5.33 19.44 -1.90
CA ALA A 246 4.77 19.21 -3.24
C ALA A 246 3.51 18.32 -3.24
N GLN A 247 3.30 17.53 -2.18
CA GLN A 247 2.11 16.70 -2.01
C GLN A 247 0.90 17.47 -1.48
N LEU A 248 1.13 18.56 -0.74
CA LEU A 248 0.11 19.35 -0.04
C LEU A 248 -0.57 20.36 -0.96
N ASN A 249 -1.24 19.88 -2.02
CA ASN A 249 -2.14 20.73 -2.82
C ASN A 249 -3.41 21.11 -2.01
N SER A 250 -4.33 21.88 -2.61
CA SER A 250 -5.55 22.32 -1.92
C SER A 250 -6.41 21.18 -1.41
N LYS A 251 -6.61 20.11 -2.21
CA LYS A 251 -7.41 18.94 -1.83
C LYS A 251 -6.77 18.12 -0.71
N THR A 252 -5.47 17.89 -0.80
CA THR A 252 -4.71 17.16 0.23
C THR A 252 -4.67 17.95 1.53
N THR A 253 -4.53 19.26 1.44
CA THR A 253 -4.62 20.16 2.59
C THR A 253 -6.00 20.08 3.25
N GLU A 254 -7.08 20.17 2.48
CA GLU A 254 -8.45 20.02 2.98
C GLU A 254 -8.66 18.66 3.66
N TYR A 255 -8.14 17.58 3.06
CA TYR A 255 -8.16 16.25 3.66
C TYR A 255 -7.49 16.26 5.05
N TYR A 256 -6.29 16.84 5.18
CA TYR A 256 -5.58 16.92 6.47
C TYR A 256 -6.33 17.74 7.54
N HIS A 257 -7.03 18.82 7.16
CA HIS A 257 -7.77 19.65 8.13
C HIS A 257 -9.12 19.06 8.54
N THR A 258 -9.65 18.10 7.79
CA THR A 258 -10.95 17.47 8.06
C THR A 258 -10.85 16.14 8.82
N HIS A 259 -9.63 15.65 9.05
CA HIS A 259 -9.37 14.39 9.76
C HIS A 259 -8.60 14.64 11.05
N LEU A 260 -8.86 13.81 12.07
CA LEU A 260 -8.07 13.83 13.29
C LEU A 260 -6.63 13.37 12.98
N PRO A 261 -5.61 14.01 13.57
CA PRO A 261 -4.23 13.60 13.35
C PRO A 261 -3.99 12.21 13.93
N GLU A 262 -3.46 11.29 13.11
CA GLU A 262 -3.02 9.96 13.57
C GLU A 262 -1.89 10.07 14.62
N ASN A 263 -1.04 11.09 14.47
CA ASN A 263 0.09 11.38 15.33
C ASN A 263 0.32 12.89 15.40
N LEU A 264 0.37 13.45 16.61
CA LEU A 264 0.55 14.89 16.82
C LEU A 264 1.90 15.41 16.30
N THR A 265 2.98 14.63 16.46
CA THR A 265 4.32 14.99 15.96
C THR A 265 4.31 15.11 14.44
N SER A 266 3.76 14.11 13.74
CA SER A 266 3.64 14.15 12.28
C SER A 266 2.76 15.32 11.84
N TRP A 267 1.64 15.56 12.51
CA TRP A 267 0.75 16.68 12.22
C TRP A 267 1.44 18.04 12.38
N GLN A 268 2.23 18.24 13.44
CA GLN A 268 3.01 19.46 13.65
C GLN A 268 4.03 19.68 12.53
N VAL A 269 4.74 18.62 12.11
CA VAL A 269 5.71 18.68 11.01
C VAL A 269 5.02 19.02 9.69
N ILE A 270 3.94 18.32 9.34
CA ILE A 270 3.19 18.57 8.11
C ILE A 270 2.60 19.99 8.10
N THR A 271 2.04 20.44 9.23
CA THR A 271 1.50 21.81 9.37
C THR A 271 2.59 22.86 9.19
N ARG A 272 3.77 22.68 9.82
CA ARG A 272 4.92 23.56 9.63
C ARG A 272 5.34 23.63 8.16
N ILE A 273 5.49 22.48 7.50
CA ILE A 273 5.83 22.39 6.08
C ILE A 273 4.79 23.13 5.24
N GLN A 274 3.49 22.89 5.50
CA GLN A 274 2.40 23.54 4.78
C GLN A 274 2.45 25.07 4.90
N GLN A 275 2.72 25.60 6.10
CA GLN A 275 2.69 27.04 6.42
C GLN A 275 3.98 27.78 6.04
N ASP A 276 5.09 27.07 5.84
CA ASP A 276 6.37 27.69 5.47
C ASP A 276 6.31 28.27 4.05
N SER A 277 6.36 29.61 3.95
CA SER A 277 6.36 30.34 2.68
C SER A 277 7.74 30.43 2.01
N HIS A 278 8.81 30.11 2.75
CA HIS A 278 10.19 30.11 2.26
C HIS A 278 10.63 28.73 1.74
N LEU A 279 9.84 27.69 1.99
CA LEU A 279 10.06 26.33 1.49
C LEU A 279 9.35 26.12 0.14
N PRO A 280 10.07 26.13 -1.00
CA PRO A 280 9.47 25.79 -2.28
C PRO A 280 9.17 24.28 -2.36
N PRO A 281 8.07 23.87 -3.01
CA PRO A 281 7.83 22.45 -3.29
C PRO A 281 8.91 21.88 -4.22
N ALA A 282 9.17 20.58 -4.09
CA ALA A 282 10.03 19.86 -5.04
C ALA A 282 9.48 19.99 -6.48
N PRO A 283 10.34 20.16 -7.50
CA PRO A 283 9.90 20.32 -8.88
C PRO A 283 9.28 19.02 -9.41
N ARG A 284 8.18 19.14 -10.16
CA ARG A 284 7.58 18.01 -10.91
C ARG A 284 8.37 17.80 -12.21
N THR A 285 9.34 16.90 -12.19
CA THR A 285 10.13 16.55 -13.37
C THR A 285 9.60 15.29 -14.05
N ALA A 286 9.40 15.36 -15.37
CA ALA A 286 8.99 14.19 -16.14
C ALA A 286 10.08 13.09 -16.10
N GLY A 287 9.68 11.85 -15.83
CA GLY A 287 10.59 10.72 -15.70
C GLY A 287 9.91 9.50 -15.11
N GLY A 288 10.54 8.34 -15.29
CA GLY A 288 10.08 7.08 -14.73
C GLY A 288 10.96 6.60 -13.59
N LYS A 289 10.36 5.83 -12.68
CA LYS A 289 11.07 4.95 -11.76
C LYS A 289 10.58 3.51 -11.93
N LEU A 290 11.50 2.65 -12.36
CA LEU A 290 11.27 1.22 -12.41
C LEU A 290 11.63 0.58 -11.07
N TYR A 291 10.66 -0.11 -10.50
CA TYR A 291 10.79 -1.01 -9.37
C TYR A 291 10.67 -2.44 -9.91
N ALA A 292 11.76 -2.93 -10.48
CA ALA A 292 11.83 -4.19 -11.21
C ALA A 292 11.62 -5.40 -10.29
N ASP A 293 12.08 -5.32 -9.04
CA ASP A 293 11.95 -6.42 -8.07
C ASP A 293 10.51 -6.60 -7.57
N MET A 294 9.65 -5.58 -7.70
CA MET A 294 8.20 -5.67 -7.42
C MET A 294 7.32 -5.50 -8.66
N ASP A 295 7.89 -5.55 -9.87
CA ASP A 295 7.17 -5.46 -11.14
C ASP A 295 6.22 -4.24 -11.23
N ARG A 296 6.73 -3.07 -10.84
CA ARG A 296 6.04 -1.77 -10.95
C ARG A 296 6.87 -0.78 -11.73
N LEU A 297 6.23 -0.06 -12.65
CA LEU A 297 6.78 1.14 -13.24
C LEU A 297 5.90 2.32 -12.87
N ILE A 298 6.46 3.33 -12.22
CA ILE A 298 5.80 4.60 -11.95
C ILE A 298 6.39 5.63 -12.90
N TYR A 299 5.54 6.43 -13.51
CA TYR A 299 5.95 7.46 -14.46
C TYR A 299 5.24 8.77 -14.15
N GLN A 300 6.03 9.80 -13.84
CA GLN A 300 5.56 11.17 -13.74
C GLN A 300 5.64 11.82 -15.13
N GLY A 301 4.48 12.13 -15.72
CA GLY A 301 4.38 12.97 -16.90
C GLY A 301 4.30 14.45 -16.54
N THR A 302 3.96 15.30 -17.50
CA THR A 302 3.78 16.74 -17.26
C THR A 302 2.52 17.02 -16.45
N ASN A 303 1.41 16.39 -16.83
CA ASN A 303 0.08 16.60 -16.23
C ASN A 303 -0.62 15.28 -15.90
N TYR A 304 0.14 14.21 -15.65
CA TYR A 304 -0.39 12.93 -15.21
C TYR A 304 0.69 12.12 -14.50
N LEU A 305 0.27 11.16 -13.68
CA LEU A 305 1.12 10.07 -13.22
C LEU A 305 0.51 8.75 -13.67
N ALA A 306 1.34 7.89 -14.28
CA ALA A 306 0.95 6.56 -14.68
C ALA A 306 1.66 5.51 -13.82
N VAL A 307 0.94 4.44 -13.47
CA VAL A 307 1.56 3.26 -12.85
C VAL A 307 1.18 2.03 -13.65
N VAL A 308 2.17 1.23 -14.05
CA VAL A 308 1.95 -0.07 -14.67
C VAL A 308 2.19 -1.14 -13.63
N ALA A 309 1.13 -1.86 -13.26
CA ALA A 309 1.17 -3.01 -12.37
C ALA A 309 1.30 -4.29 -13.19
N MET A 310 2.47 -4.91 -13.10
CA MET A 310 2.79 -6.18 -13.78
C MET A 310 3.01 -7.29 -12.76
N HIS A 311 3.20 -8.51 -13.25
CA HIS A 311 3.67 -9.63 -12.43
C HIS A 311 4.53 -10.56 -13.28
N SER A 312 5.37 -11.35 -12.61
CA SER A 312 6.29 -12.29 -13.24
C SER A 312 6.51 -13.51 -12.37
N ASN A 313 7.49 -14.35 -12.70
CA ASN A 313 7.92 -15.43 -11.82
C ASN A 313 8.48 -14.93 -10.46
N ARG A 314 8.77 -13.63 -10.31
CA ARG A 314 9.23 -13.00 -9.06
C ARG A 314 8.10 -12.54 -8.15
N THR A 315 7.00 -12.05 -8.73
CA THR A 315 5.96 -11.32 -7.99
C THR A 315 4.57 -11.88 -8.23
N GLY A 316 3.72 -11.81 -7.20
CA GLY A 316 2.33 -12.24 -7.28
C GLY A 316 1.45 -11.24 -8.04
N SER A 317 0.40 -11.72 -8.71
CA SER A 317 -0.55 -10.83 -9.39
C SER A 317 -1.53 -10.13 -8.44
N TYR A 318 -2.00 -10.80 -7.39
CA TYR A 318 -2.91 -10.24 -6.38
C TYR A 318 -2.91 -11.08 -5.10
N GLU A 319 -3.46 -10.50 -4.03
CA GLU A 319 -3.76 -11.18 -2.77
C GLU A 319 -5.25 -11.09 -2.43
N CYS A 320 -5.82 -12.22 -2.05
CA CYS A 320 -7.16 -12.41 -1.53
C CYS A 320 -7.11 -13.39 -0.35
N ILE A 321 -7.07 -12.85 0.86
CA ILE A 321 -7.05 -13.61 2.11
C ILE A 321 -7.93 -12.91 3.13
N ASN A 322 -8.30 -13.59 4.22
CA ASN A 322 -9.06 -13.00 5.33
C ASN A 322 -10.37 -12.33 4.90
N ASN A 323 -11.01 -12.85 3.85
CA ASN A 323 -12.21 -12.25 3.24
C ASN A 323 -11.97 -10.81 2.76
N GLU A 324 -10.78 -10.51 2.24
CA GLU A 324 -10.43 -9.20 1.66
C GLU A 324 -10.05 -9.37 0.18
N ASN A 325 -10.34 -8.35 -0.64
CA ASN A 325 -10.00 -8.28 -2.06
C ASN A 325 -10.50 -9.47 -2.91
N LEU A 326 -11.75 -9.90 -2.68
CA LEU A 326 -12.41 -11.02 -3.37
C LEU A 326 -12.41 -10.91 -4.91
N LYS A 327 -12.25 -9.69 -5.42
CA LYS A 327 -12.29 -9.34 -6.84
C LYS A 327 -10.95 -8.75 -7.35
N GLY A 328 -9.83 -9.13 -6.74
CA GLY A 328 -8.48 -8.59 -7.04
C GLY A 328 -7.72 -9.24 -8.20
N GLN A 329 -8.27 -10.29 -8.83
CA GLN A 329 -7.57 -11.23 -9.72
C GLN A 329 -6.73 -10.57 -10.84
N ARG A 330 -7.20 -9.43 -11.37
CA ARG A 330 -6.62 -8.77 -12.56
C ARG A 330 -5.79 -7.53 -12.22
N THR A 331 -5.55 -7.24 -10.93
CA THR A 331 -4.95 -5.97 -10.47
C THR A 331 -3.48 -5.79 -10.83
N SER A 332 -2.79 -6.84 -11.28
CA SER A 332 -1.42 -6.75 -11.83
C SER A 332 -1.29 -7.39 -13.22
N ASP A 333 -2.38 -7.59 -13.97
CA ASP A 333 -2.37 -8.15 -15.34
C ASP A 333 -1.99 -7.08 -16.40
N GLY A 334 -1.04 -6.21 -16.05
CA GLY A 334 -0.77 -4.99 -16.78
C GLY A 334 -1.80 -3.89 -16.51
N MET A 335 -2.40 -3.90 -15.31
CA MET A 335 -3.33 -2.83 -14.92
C MET A 335 -2.57 -1.50 -14.95
N THR A 336 -3.13 -0.54 -15.66
CA THR A 336 -2.52 0.77 -15.88
C THR A 336 -3.34 1.83 -15.15
N TRP A 337 -2.72 2.39 -14.13
CA TRP A 337 -3.27 3.47 -13.31
C TRP A 337 -2.99 4.81 -13.96
N LEU A 338 -3.95 5.73 -13.91
CA LEU A 338 -3.81 7.09 -14.39
C LEU A 338 -4.31 8.06 -13.31
N TYR A 339 -3.37 8.78 -12.71
CA TYR A 339 -3.63 9.84 -11.75
C TYR A 339 -3.52 11.18 -12.47
N LEU A 340 -4.57 11.99 -12.36
CA LEU A 340 -4.63 13.32 -12.95
C LEU A 340 -4.61 14.40 -11.86
N PRO A 341 -4.13 15.61 -12.20
CA PRO A 341 -4.07 16.72 -11.26
C PRO A 341 -5.44 16.98 -10.61
N ASN A 342 -5.43 17.07 -9.28
CA ASN A 342 -6.60 17.34 -8.45
C ASN A 342 -7.78 16.37 -8.68
N ASP A 343 -7.55 15.16 -9.19
CA ASP A 343 -8.61 14.16 -9.40
C ASP A 343 -8.82 13.27 -8.17
N ASP A 344 -9.91 12.51 -8.10
CA ASP A 344 -10.24 11.55 -7.04
C ASP A 344 -10.65 10.19 -7.62
N GLN A 345 -10.13 9.86 -8.81
CA GLN A 345 -10.46 8.69 -9.61
C GLN A 345 -10.58 7.38 -8.81
N TYR A 346 -9.65 7.11 -7.89
CA TYR A 346 -9.58 5.83 -7.18
C TYR A 346 -10.18 5.84 -5.77
N ARG A 347 -10.69 6.98 -5.29
CA ARG A 347 -11.48 7.05 -4.07
C ARG A 347 -12.84 6.40 -4.29
N ASP A 348 -13.22 5.41 -3.47
CA ASP A 348 -14.49 4.68 -3.57
C ASP A 348 -14.70 3.98 -4.92
N TYR A 349 -13.62 3.78 -5.68
CA TYR A 349 -13.63 3.16 -7.00
C TYR A 349 -13.84 1.65 -6.92
N TRP A 350 -13.13 1.02 -5.98
CA TRP A 350 -13.09 -0.43 -5.88
C TRP A 350 -14.46 -1.08 -5.67
N PRO A 351 -15.35 -0.60 -4.79
CA PRO A 351 -16.65 -1.22 -4.63
C PRO A 351 -17.45 -1.29 -5.94
N VAL A 352 -17.36 -0.25 -6.79
CA VAL A 352 -18.24 -0.07 -7.96
C VAL A 352 -17.65 -0.50 -9.30
N VAL A 353 -16.32 -0.55 -9.43
CA VAL A 353 -15.70 -0.93 -10.70
C VAL A 353 -15.99 -2.40 -11.05
N ASP A 354 -16.38 -2.62 -12.30
CA ASP A 354 -16.39 -3.97 -12.88
C ASP A 354 -14.95 -4.49 -13.00
N SER A 355 -14.59 -5.41 -12.10
CA SER A 355 -13.24 -5.96 -12.01
C SER A 355 -12.88 -6.87 -13.18
N ARG A 356 -13.84 -7.20 -14.05
CA ARG A 356 -13.55 -7.85 -15.32
C ARG A 356 -12.81 -6.90 -16.27
N PHE A 357 -13.07 -5.60 -16.18
CA PHE A 357 -12.57 -4.61 -17.11
C PHE A 357 -11.71 -3.55 -16.39
N LEU A 358 -10.61 -3.99 -15.76
CA LEU A 358 -9.64 -3.06 -15.17
C LEU A 358 -8.78 -2.39 -16.25
N PRO A 359 -8.49 -1.09 -16.16
CA PRO A 359 -7.79 -0.33 -17.20
C PRO A 359 -6.42 -0.93 -17.50
N GLY A 360 -6.07 -1.04 -18.78
CA GLY A 360 -4.82 -1.61 -19.27
C GLY A 360 -4.79 -3.15 -19.34
N THR A 361 -5.70 -3.86 -18.66
CA THR A 361 -5.68 -5.32 -18.62
C THR A 361 -6.17 -5.95 -19.93
N THR A 362 -5.62 -7.11 -20.27
CA THR A 362 -6.20 -8.01 -21.28
C THR A 362 -6.82 -9.17 -20.54
N SER A 363 -8.09 -9.46 -20.77
CA SER A 363 -8.86 -10.43 -20.01
C SER A 363 -9.72 -11.31 -20.90
N ALA A 364 -10.05 -12.50 -20.44
CA ALA A 364 -10.97 -13.42 -21.12
C ALA A 364 -11.92 -14.05 -20.11
N GLY A 365 -13.16 -14.31 -20.56
CA GLY A 365 -14.21 -14.94 -19.77
C GLY A 365 -14.52 -14.25 -18.44
N GLU A 366 -15.12 -15.02 -17.53
CA GLU A 366 -15.56 -14.53 -16.22
C GLU A 366 -14.38 -14.30 -15.26
N GLN A 367 -14.67 -13.60 -14.17
CA GLN A 367 -13.72 -13.44 -13.10
C GLN A 367 -13.59 -14.75 -12.32
N GLY A 368 -12.36 -15.14 -11.98
CA GLY A 368 -12.12 -16.27 -11.10
C GLY A 368 -12.51 -15.97 -9.64
N TRP A 369 -12.43 -16.97 -8.79
CA TRP A 369 -12.75 -16.90 -7.36
C TRP A 369 -11.52 -16.55 -6.51
N CYS A 370 -11.71 -16.25 -5.23
CA CYS A 370 -10.63 -15.90 -4.30
C CYS A 370 -9.65 -17.08 -4.07
N ASP A 371 -10.18 -18.29 -3.92
CA ASP A 371 -9.46 -19.54 -3.71
C ASP A 371 -8.55 -19.93 -4.90
N GLU A 372 -8.80 -19.39 -6.09
CA GLU A 372 -7.91 -19.56 -7.24
C GLU A 372 -6.55 -18.85 -7.08
N GLN A 373 -6.37 -17.99 -6.06
CA GLN A 373 -5.12 -17.24 -5.86
C GLN A 373 -3.91 -18.16 -5.84
N TYR A 374 -3.96 -19.28 -5.13
CA TYR A 374 -2.82 -20.21 -5.09
C TYR A 374 -2.45 -20.70 -6.50
N ARG A 375 -3.44 -21.08 -7.30
CA ARG A 375 -3.24 -21.54 -8.67
C ARG A 375 -2.73 -20.43 -9.60
N VAL A 376 -3.23 -19.21 -9.47
CA VAL A 376 -2.90 -18.09 -10.38
C VAL A 376 -1.62 -17.39 -9.94
N THR A 377 -1.57 -16.95 -8.68
CA THR A 377 -0.51 -16.11 -8.11
C THR A 377 0.72 -16.90 -7.71
N GLN A 378 0.62 -18.15 -7.24
CA GLN A 378 1.80 -18.93 -6.82
C GLN A 378 2.26 -19.91 -7.89
N LEU A 379 1.37 -20.77 -8.40
CA LEU A 379 1.74 -21.78 -9.40
C LEU A 379 1.78 -21.21 -10.83
N GLY A 380 0.77 -20.43 -11.21
CA GLY A 380 0.55 -19.94 -12.57
C GLY A 380 1.63 -18.98 -13.05
N ARG A 381 2.20 -18.18 -12.12
CA ARG A 381 3.25 -17.22 -12.44
C ARG A 381 4.62 -17.84 -12.71
N ALA A 382 4.86 -19.09 -12.31
CA ALA A 382 6.19 -19.72 -12.42
C ALA A 382 6.74 -19.70 -13.85
N ASN A 383 5.83 -19.69 -14.84
CA ASN A 383 6.17 -19.67 -16.26
C ASN A 383 6.15 -18.27 -16.91
N ILE A 384 5.96 -17.20 -16.12
CA ILE A 384 6.00 -15.81 -16.60
C ILE A 384 7.44 -15.29 -16.50
N ALA A 385 8.24 -15.64 -17.51
CA ALA A 385 9.67 -15.33 -17.52
C ALA A 385 10.00 -13.83 -17.65
N TRP A 386 9.04 -12.97 -18.00
CA TRP A 386 9.32 -11.58 -18.32
C TRP A 386 8.22 -10.63 -17.83
N ALA A 387 8.60 -9.76 -16.91
CA ALA A 387 8.04 -8.44 -16.72
C ALA A 387 9.20 -7.52 -16.32
N GLY A 388 9.16 -6.27 -16.75
CA GLY A 388 10.24 -5.32 -16.49
C GLY A 388 10.15 -4.11 -17.41
N GLY A 389 11.21 -3.32 -17.43
CA GLY A 389 11.25 -2.08 -18.17
C GLY A 389 12.61 -1.42 -18.16
N ASN A 390 12.63 -0.16 -18.58
CA ASN A 390 13.78 0.72 -18.48
C ASN A 390 13.32 2.19 -18.44
N THR A 391 14.17 3.05 -17.90
CA THR A 391 13.96 4.50 -17.83
C THR A 391 15.16 5.19 -18.45
N LEU A 392 14.93 6.19 -19.30
CA LEU A 392 15.97 6.97 -19.95
C LEU A 392 15.56 8.43 -20.01
N ASN A 393 16.23 9.29 -19.23
CA ASN A 393 15.90 10.72 -19.12
C ASN A 393 14.41 10.90 -18.78
N LYS A 394 13.66 11.58 -19.67
CA LYS A 394 12.22 11.85 -19.53
C LYS A 394 11.33 10.73 -20.07
N TRP A 395 11.88 9.58 -20.45
CA TRP A 395 11.15 8.49 -21.09
C TRP A 395 11.22 7.24 -20.23
N ALA A 396 10.19 6.41 -20.32
CA ALA A 396 10.20 5.08 -19.74
C ALA A 396 9.51 4.08 -20.64
N SER A 397 9.88 2.82 -20.52
CA SER A 397 9.21 1.70 -21.17
C SER A 397 9.02 0.56 -20.19
N ALA A 398 7.91 -0.16 -20.31
CA ALA A 398 7.66 -1.40 -19.60
C ALA A 398 7.11 -2.45 -20.57
N SER A 399 7.27 -3.73 -20.23
CA SER A 399 6.65 -4.82 -20.95
C SER A 399 6.47 -6.04 -20.06
N MET A 400 5.49 -6.87 -20.41
CA MET A 400 5.25 -8.15 -19.74
C MET A 400 4.78 -9.23 -20.72
N HIS A 401 5.10 -10.47 -20.39
CA HIS A 401 4.46 -11.65 -20.94
C HIS A 401 3.28 -12.03 -20.05
N LEU A 402 2.07 -11.58 -20.37
CA LEU A 402 0.89 -12.01 -19.66
C LEU A 402 0.63 -13.50 -19.92
N LYS A 403 0.50 -14.29 -18.85
CA LYS A 403 0.00 -15.66 -18.90
C LYS A 403 -0.96 -15.87 -17.74
N VAL A 404 -2.23 -16.06 -18.04
CA VAL A 404 -3.26 -16.38 -17.06
C VAL A 404 -3.72 -17.81 -17.32
N PRO A 405 -3.63 -18.74 -16.34
CA PRO A 405 -4.04 -20.13 -16.53
C PRO A 405 -5.50 -20.26 -16.97
N THR A 406 -6.39 -19.46 -16.38
CA THR A 406 -7.81 -19.42 -16.73
C THR A 406 -7.97 -19.01 -18.19
N TYR A 407 -8.72 -19.81 -18.96
CA TYR A 407 -8.91 -19.67 -20.41
C TYR A 407 -7.63 -19.71 -21.25
N SER A 408 -6.50 -20.19 -20.69
CA SER A 408 -5.20 -20.21 -21.37
C SER A 408 -4.80 -18.86 -21.98
N LEU A 409 -5.20 -17.76 -21.35
CA LEU A 409 -4.98 -16.42 -21.88
C LEU A 409 -3.48 -16.06 -21.86
N LYS A 410 -2.97 -15.62 -23.01
CA LYS A 410 -1.61 -15.13 -23.18
C LYS A 410 -1.61 -13.84 -24.00
N ALA A 411 -0.69 -12.94 -23.67
CA ALA A 411 -0.44 -11.73 -24.45
C ALA A 411 0.98 -11.20 -24.20
N LYS A 412 1.56 -10.51 -25.18
CA LYS A 412 2.74 -9.65 -24.98
C LYS A 412 2.27 -8.21 -24.91
N LYS A 413 2.48 -7.57 -23.76
CA LYS A 413 2.00 -6.21 -23.47
C LYS A 413 3.19 -5.28 -23.31
N SER A 414 3.09 -4.06 -23.82
CA SER A 414 4.17 -3.06 -23.74
C SER A 414 3.62 -1.65 -23.57
N TRP A 415 4.34 -0.85 -22.82
CA TRP A 415 4.00 0.54 -22.51
C TRP A 415 5.21 1.42 -22.82
N PHE A 416 4.99 2.56 -23.47
CA PHE A 416 5.99 3.60 -23.70
C PHE A 416 5.44 4.91 -23.15
N MET A 417 6.18 5.53 -22.25
CA MET A 417 5.76 6.72 -21.51
C MET A 417 6.64 7.90 -21.87
N ALA A 418 5.98 9.03 -22.17
CA ALA A 418 6.57 10.28 -22.62
C ALA A 418 5.97 11.45 -21.83
N PRO A 419 6.54 12.67 -21.86
CA PRO A 419 6.06 13.78 -21.02
C PRO A 419 4.58 14.14 -21.18
N HIS A 420 3.97 13.85 -22.34
CA HIS A 420 2.59 14.25 -22.67
C HIS A 420 1.72 13.09 -23.15
N GLU A 421 2.25 11.87 -23.24
CA GLU A 421 1.52 10.73 -23.81
C GLU A 421 2.03 9.38 -23.31
N MET A 422 1.18 8.38 -23.41
CA MET A 422 1.48 6.99 -23.14
C MET A 422 0.96 6.12 -24.28
N ILE A 423 1.81 5.26 -24.81
CA ILE A 423 1.47 4.31 -25.87
C ILE A 423 1.35 2.91 -25.24
N MET A 424 0.24 2.23 -25.50
CA MET A 424 -0.03 0.87 -25.02
C MET A 424 -0.14 -0.08 -26.22
N LEU A 425 0.72 -1.09 -26.27
CA LEU A 425 0.75 -2.11 -27.33
C LEU A 425 0.42 -3.49 -26.78
N GLY A 426 -0.34 -4.26 -27.55
CA GLY A 426 -0.63 -5.67 -27.30
C GLY A 426 -0.37 -6.50 -28.55
N SER A 427 0.33 -7.62 -28.41
CA SER A 427 0.59 -8.55 -29.50
C SER A 427 0.51 -10.00 -29.02
N GLN A 428 0.40 -10.94 -29.97
CA GLN A 428 0.30 -12.39 -29.68
C GLN A 428 -0.78 -12.71 -28.63
N ILE A 429 -1.94 -12.06 -28.75
CA ILE A 429 -3.08 -12.30 -27.86
C ILE A 429 -3.75 -13.61 -28.28
N SER A 430 -3.82 -14.57 -27.36
CA SER A 430 -4.47 -15.87 -27.58
C SER A 430 -5.20 -16.31 -26.33
N SER A 431 -6.39 -16.88 -26.48
CA SER A 431 -7.23 -17.37 -25.38
C SER A 431 -8.22 -18.41 -25.91
N SER A 432 -8.68 -19.32 -25.06
CA SER A 432 -9.75 -20.27 -25.37
C SER A 432 -11.16 -19.68 -25.23
N SER A 433 -11.28 -18.42 -24.82
CA SER A 433 -12.51 -17.63 -24.69
C SER A 433 -12.30 -16.22 -25.26
N PRO A 434 -13.33 -15.51 -25.75
CA PRO A 434 -13.18 -14.15 -26.27
C PRO A 434 -12.39 -13.25 -25.31
N ALA A 435 -11.30 -12.67 -25.84
CA ALA A 435 -10.43 -11.80 -25.08
C ALA A 435 -10.73 -10.32 -25.38
N VAL A 436 -10.75 -9.51 -24.33
CA VAL A 436 -10.97 -8.06 -24.38
C VAL A 436 -9.78 -7.37 -23.71
N THR A 437 -9.23 -6.34 -24.35
CA THR A 437 -8.31 -5.41 -23.69
C THR A 437 -9.06 -4.16 -23.29
N THR A 438 -9.10 -3.87 -22.00
CA THR A 438 -9.74 -2.66 -21.48
C THR A 438 -8.77 -1.50 -21.62
N ILE A 439 -9.08 -0.55 -22.50
CA ILE A 439 -8.22 0.63 -22.70
C ILE A 439 -8.30 1.56 -21.49
N ALA A 440 -9.52 1.81 -21.01
CA ALA A 440 -9.79 2.65 -19.85
C ALA A 440 -11.10 2.22 -19.17
N ASN A 441 -11.19 2.43 -17.86
CA ASN A 441 -12.41 2.32 -17.06
C ASN A 441 -12.35 3.45 -16.02
N GLN A 442 -13.02 4.58 -16.32
CA GLN A 442 -12.87 5.83 -15.58
C GLN A 442 -14.13 6.13 -14.77
N LYS A 443 -13.95 6.56 -13.52
CA LYS A 443 -15.02 7.01 -12.64
C LYS A 443 -15.22 8.51 -12.92
N ILE A 444 -16.24 8.79 -13.72
CA ILE A 444 -16.53 10.14 -14.18
C ILE A 444 -17.54 10.86 -13.27
N SER A 445 -17.47 12.19 -13.21
CA SER A 445 -18.49 13.00 -12.53
C SER A 445 -19.77 13.10 -13.36
N GLY A 446 -20.88 13.53 -12.72
CA GLY A 446 -22.14 13.77 -13.42
C GLY A 446 -22.09 14.90 -14.47
N SER A 447 -21.06 15.75 -14.44
CA SER A 447 -20.86 16.82 -15.42
C SER A 447 -19.83 16.47 -16.50
N ALA A 448 -19.30 15.25 -16.49
CA ALA A 448 -18.33 14.79 -17.47
C ALA A 448 -18.92 14.77 -18.87
N LYS A 449 -18.08 15.08 -19.87
CA LYS A 449 -18.42 14.97 -21.29
C LYS A 449 -17.53 13.96 -21.98
N VAL A 450 -18.14 12.91 -22.50
CA VAL A 450 -17.47 11.88 -23.32
C VAL A 450 -17.83 12.11 -24.77
N LEU A 451 -16.83 12.24 -25.64
CA LEU A 451 -17.00 12.33 -27.08
C LEU A 451 -16.36 11.12 -27.75
N VAL A 452 -17.09 10.44 -28.63
CA VAL A 452 -16.62 9.33 -29.46
C VAL A 452 -16.62 9.79 -30.90
N ASP A 453 -15.43 9.87 -31.51
CA ASP A 453 -15.21 10.39 -32.87
C ASP A 453 -15.89 11.76 -33.08
N GLY A 454 -15.80 12.63 -32.07
CA GLY A 454 -16.37 13.98 -32.07
C GLY A 454 -17.85 14.07 -31.68
N ILE A 455 -18.54 12.95 -31.47
CA ILE A 455 -19.96 12.91 -31.10
C ILE A 455 -20.11 12.68 -29.60
N VAL A 456 -20.88 13.53 -28.92
CA VAL A 456 -21.18 13.35 -27.49
C VAL A 456 -21.92 12.03 -27.27
N LEU A 457 -21.38 11.20 -26.37
CA LEU A 457 -21.97 9.94 -25.95
C LEU A 457 -22.88 10.19 -24.73
N GLN A 458 -24.15 9.83 -24.85
CA GLN A 458 -25.10 9.95 -23.73
C GLN A 458 -25.02 8.73 -22.79
N PRO A 459 -25.34 8.88 -21.50
CA PRO A 459 -25.44 7.74 -20.58
C PRO A 459 -26.39 6.66 -21.12
N GLY A 460 -25.95 5.39 -21.08
CA GLY A 460 -26.69 4.25 -21.62
C GLY A 460 -26.48 3.99 -23.12
N GLU A 461 -25.82 4.89 -23.86
CA GLU A 461 -25.40 4.63 -25.24
C GLU A 461 -24.09 3.83 -25.29
N GLU A 462 -23.94 3.04 -26.36
CA GLU A 462 -22.67 2.42 -26.76
C GLU A 462 -22.28 2.93 -28.16
N ARG A 463 -21.01 3.28 -28.34
CA ARG A 463 -20.46 3.69 -29.64
C ARG A 463 -19.10 3.05 -29.88
N LYS A 464 -18.84 2.75 -31.15
CA LYS A 464 -17.54 2.30 -31.62
C LYS A 464 -16.68 3.50 -31.99
N ALA A 465 -15.54 3.67 -31.31
CA ALA A 465 -14.52 4.66 -31.63
C ALA A 465 -13.52 4.10 -32.65
N THR A 466 -13.25 4.87 -33.69
CA THR A 466 -12.26 4.55 -34.74
C THR A 466 -11.16 5.60 -34.87
N GLN A 467 -11.38 6.81 -34.33
CA GLN A 467 -10.43 7.92 -34.39
C GLN A 467 -10.01 8.38 -32.99
N SER A 468 -10.99 8.67 -32.12
CA SER A 468 -10.69 9.14 -30.76
C SER A 468 -11.85 9.00 -29.78
N VAL A 469 -11.48 8.88 -28.51
CA VAL A 469 -12.37 9.08 -27.36
C VAL A 469 -11.82 10.24 -26.55
N VAL A 470 -12.64 11.24 -26.28
CA VAL A 470 -12.26 12.42 -25.49
C VAL A 470 -13.11 12.43 -24.21
N LEU A 471 -12.46 12.46 -23.05
CA LEU A 471 -13.11 12.66 -21.75
C LEU A 471 -12.70 14.03 -21.21
N ASN A 472 -13.69 14.91 -21.05
CA ASN A 472 -13.54 16.16 -20.30
C ASN A 472 -14.23 15.99 -18.95
N ASP A 473 -13.46 16.00 -17.86
CA ASP A 473 -14.00 15.87 -16.51
C ASP A 473 -13.10 16.57 -15.49
N LYS A 474 -13.70 17.25 -14.49
CA LYS A 474 -12.99 17.93 -13.39
C LYS A 474 -11.83 18.85 -13.82
N GLY A 475 -11.96 19.49 -14.99
CA GLY A 475 -10.92 20.37 -15.55
C GLY A 475 -9.77 19.63 -16.25
N ASN A 476 -9.82 18.30 -16.31
CA ASN A 476 -8.89 17.47 -17.06
C ASN A 476 -9.48 17.07 -18.43
N ASN A 477 -8.59 16.88 -19.41
CA ASN A 477 -8.93 16.40 -20.74
C ASN A 477 -8.05 15.19 -21.09
N ILE A 478 -8.66 14.04 -21.30
CA ILE A 478 -7.99 12.80 -21.69
C ILE A 478 -8.41 12.43 -23.10
N ILE A 479 -7.44 12.07 -23.94
CA ILE A 479 -7.70 11.64 -25.31
C ILE A 479 -7.11 10.24 -25.49
N TRP A 480 -7.95 9.27 -25.81
CA TRP A 480 -7.52 7.96 -26.30
C TRP A 480 -7.65 7.91 -27.80
N LYS A 481 -6.59 7.46 -28.49
CA LYS A 481 -6.58 7.26 -29.95
C LYS A 481 -6.33 5.79 -30.24
N PRO A 482 -7.31 5.06 -30.80
CA PRO A 482 -7.05 3.74 -31.35
C PRO A 482 -5.91 3.82 -32.37
N LEU A 483 -4.99 2.85 -32.35
CA LEU A 483 -3.98 2.74 -33.39
C LEU A 483 -4.63 2.42 -34.74
N ALA A 484 -3.96 2.79 -35.83
CA ALA A 484 -4.48 2.58 -37.19
C ALA A 484 -4.96 1.13 -37.40
N GLY A 485 -6.19 0.97 -37.91
CA GLY A 485 -6.82 -0.33 -38.12
C GLY A 485 -7.46 -0.96 -36.88
N SER A 486 -7.41 -0.29 -35.72
CA SER A 486 -8.08 -0.72 -34.48
C SER A 486 -9.33 0.11 -34.21
N SER A 487 -10.20 -0.43 -33.35
CA SER A 487 -11.39 0.27 -32.86
C SER A 487 -11.65 -0.10 -31.41
N ALA A 488 -12.34 0.76 -30.67
CA ALA A 488 -12.73 0.53 -29.29
C ALA A 488 -14.25 0.64 -29.13
N GLN A 489 -14.86 -0.22 -28.33
CA GLN A 489 -16.22 0.01 -27.86
C GLN A 489 -16.20 0.92 -26.63
N VAL A 490 -17.13 1.87 -26.59
CA VAL A 490 -17.22 2.89 -25.56
C VAL A 490 -18.65 2.97 -25.08
N SER A 491 -18.83 2.89 -23.76
CA SER A 491 -20.12 3.07 -23.11
C SER A 491 -19.96 3.89 -21.83
N VAL A 492 -21.04 4.54 -21.41
CA VAL A 492 -21.14 5.22 -20.11
C VAL A 492 -22.31 4.64 -19.35
N THR A 493 -22.03 3.97 -18.24
CA THR A 493 -23.02 3.23 -17.45
C THR A 493 -22.92 3.59 -15.97
N GLN A 494 -24.07 3.65 -15.29
CA GLN A 494 -24.11 3.77 -13.84
C GLN A 494 -23.93 2.39 -13.21
N HIS A 495 -23.00 2.28 -12.28
CA HIS A 495 -22.77 1.08 -11.48
C HIS A 495 -23.17 1.33 -10.03
N GLN A 496 -23.82 0.34 -9.40
CA GLN A 496 -24.11 0.32 -7.97
C GLN A 496 -23.60 -1.01 -7.41
N ALA A 497 -22.95 -0.95 -6.25
CA ALA A 497 -22.38 -2.10 -5.58
C ALA A 497 -22.14 -1.78 -4.10
N TYR A 498 -21.97 -2.82 -3.29
CA TYR A 498 -21.67 -2.69 -1.87
C TYR A 498 -20.21 -3.02 -1.59
N ARG A 499 -19.62 -2.39 -0.56
CA ARG A 499 -18.25 -2.74 -0.13
C ARG A 499 -18.13 -4.21 0.26
N ALA A 500 -19.19 -4.79 0.84
CA ALA A 500 -19.26 -6.20 1.20
C ALA A 500 -18.97 -7.13 0.01
N ASP A 501 -19.27 -6.71 -1.23
CA ASP A 501 -19.01 -7.47 -2.45
C ASP A 501 -17.51 -7.63 -2.77
N ARG A 502 -16.65 -6.85 -2.11
CA ARG A 502 -15.18 -6.93 -2.21
C ARG A 502 -14.56 -7.77 -1.10
N GLY A 503 -15.37 -8.30 -0.19
CA GLY A 503 -14.92 -8.91 1.05
C GLY A 503 -14.57 -7.82 2.05
N TYR A 504 -15.48 -7.63 3.02
CA TYR A 504 -15.27 -6.98 4.30
C TYR A 504 -16.60 -6.97 5.09
N SER A 505 -16.51 -7.05 6.43
CA SER A 505 -17.57 -6.72 7.40
C SER A 505 -17.13 -5.51 8.22
#